data_AF-A0A956ZGM6-F1
#
_entry.id   AF-A0A956ZGM6-F1
#
_cell.length_a   1.000
_cell.length_b   1.000
_cell.length_c   1.000
_cell.angle_alpha   90.00
_cell.angle_beta   90.00
_cell.angle_gamma   90.00
#
_symmetry.space_group_name_H-M   'P 1'
#
loop_
_entity.id
_entity.type
_entity.pdbx_description
1 polymer ?
#
loop_
_entity_poly.entity_id
_entity_poly.type
_entity_poly.pdbx_seq_one_letter_code
_entity_poly.pdbx_strand_id
1 'polypeptide(L)'
;LFSAASAINATIFAAARLLAILARMKQVPVWLMKKSESGLPRRAIIVIGIAGGFFAVASSIEQIVSFASLTFLFVFSVVNFLFARSTTKLRSKAVAYTASALLLCALLTASTWMYLYRAEEFHTAIGIAILLVLARIWFIFGAKTETPN
;
A
#
# COMPACT_ATOMS: atom_id res chain seq x y z
N LEU A 1 -13.35 9.94 -18.07
CA LEU A 1 -12.14 10.72 -17.71
C LEU A 1 -12.24 11.35 -16.32
N PHE A 2 -13.23 12.21 -16.04
CA PHE A 2 -13.36 12.90 -14.75
C PHE A 2 -13.42 11.96 -13.53
N SER A 3 -14.17 10.85 -13.61
CA SER A 3 -14.24 9.87 -12.52
C SER A 3 -12.87 9.25 -12.18
N ALA A 4 -12.13 8.82 -13.20
CA ALA A 4 -10.79 8.24 -13.03
C ALA A 4 -9.79 9.28 -12.47
N ALA A 5 -9.79 10.50 -13.00
CA ALA A 5 -8.94 11.58 -12.53
C ALA A 5 -9.22 11.94 -11.05
N SER A 6 -10.50 12.03 -10.67
CA SER A 6 -10.91 12.28 -9.28
C SER A 6 -10.49 11.15 -8.33
N ALA A 7 -10.64 9.89 -8.76
CA ALA A 7 -10.22 8.73 -7.97
C ALA A 7 -8.70 8.72 -7.73
N ILE A 8 -7.89 8.99 -8.77
CA ILE A 8 -6.44 9.11 -8.65
C ILE A 8 -6.07 10.24 -7.69
N ASN A 9 -6.70 11.41 -7.83
CA ASN A 9 -6.44 12.56 -6.97
C ASN A 9 -6.74 12.23 -5.49
N ALA A 10 -7.89 11.59 -5.22
CA ALA A 10 -8.26 11.17 -3.88
C ALA A 10 -7.24 10.19 -3.26
N THR A 11 -6.75 9.22 -4.04
CA THR A 11 -5.75 8.25 -3.57
C THR A 11 -4.40 8.90 -3.28
N ILE A 12 -3.92 9.81 -4.14
CA ILE A 12 -2.66 10.54 -3.90
C ILE A 12 -2.74 11.35 -2.61
N PHE A 13 -3.83 12.10 -2.41
CA PHE A 13 -4.01 12.88 -1.18
C PHE A 13 -4.19 12.01 0.07
N ALA A 14 -4.92 10.90 -0.02
CA ALA A 14 -5.08 9.95 1.09
C ALA A 14 -3.73 9.32 1.48
N ALA A 15 -2.98 8.81 0.50
CA ALA A 15 -1.67 8.21 0.71
C ALA A 15 -0.65 9.22 1.25
N ALA A 16 -0.62 10.45 0.73
CA ALA A 16 0.27 11.50 1.23
C ALA A 16 -0.01 11.88 2.70
N ARG A 17 -1.29 11.91 3.10
CA ARG A 17 -1.67 12.13 4.51
C ARG A 17 -1.22 10.96 5.39
N LEU A 18 -1.42 9.73 4.94
CA LEU A 18 -0.94 8.54 5.66
C LEU A 18 0.59 8.58 5.81
N LEU A 19 1.31 8.91 4.75
CA LEU A 19 2.77 9.01 4.76
C LEU A 19 3.27 10.09 5.72
N ALA A 20 2.58 11.24 5.79
CA ALA A 20 2.88 12.29 6.77
C ALA A 20 2.61 11.86 8.22
N ILE A 21 1.59 11.02 8.47
CA ILE A 21 1.34 10.43 9.80
C ILE A 21 2.47 9.45 10.16
N LEU A 22 2.86 8.58 9.24
CA LEU A 22 3.99 7.65 9.44
C LEU A 22 5.30 8.41 9.69
N ALA A 23 5.52 9.54 9.04
CA ALA A 23 6.70 10.39 9.23
C ALA A 23 6.74 10.99 10.64
N ARG A 24 5.58 11.40 11.19
CA ARG A 24 5.46 11.84 12.60
C ARG A 24 5.78 10.72 13.59
N MET A 25 5.43 9.49 13.24
CA MET A 25 5.77 8.29 14.02
C MET A 25 7.21 7.81 13.79
N LYS A 26 8.05 8.58 13.09
CA LYS A 26 9.44 8.22 12.72
C LYS A 26 9.57 6.87 12.00
N GLN A 27 8.52 6.45 11.28
CA GLN A 27 8.53 5.20 10.48
C GLN A 27 8.97 5.42 9.02
N VAL A 28 8.99 6.67 8.57
CA VAL A 28 9.52 7.16 7.29
C VAL A 28 10.21 8.53 7.58
N PRO A 29 10.92 9.22 6.67
CA PRO A 29 11.75 10.35 7.06
C PRO A 29 10.87 11.50 7.44
N VAL A 30 11.34 12.24 8.44
CA VAL A 30 10.62 13.35 9.04
C VAL A 30 10.35 14.44 7.99
N TRP A 31 11.19 14.59 6.97
CA TRP A 31 11.01 15.62 5.94
C TRP A 31 9.70 15.48 5.14
N LEU A 32 9.08 14.29 5.10
CA LEU A 32 7.79 14.04 4.44
C LEU A 32 6.60 14.66 5.20
N MET A 33 6.74 14.91 6.50
CA MET A 33 5.66 15.50 7.31
C MET A 33 5.55 17.02 7.15
N LYS A 34 6.53 17.67 6.50
CA LYS A 34 6.57 19.12 6.34
C LYS A 34 5.35 19.59 5.54
N LYS A 35 4.49 20.38 6.20
CA LYS A 35 3.30 20.98 5.62
C LYS A 35 3.66 22.26 4.86
N SER A 36 2.90 22.54 3.81
CA SER A 36 2.87 23.84 3.12
C SER A 36 2.02 24.84 3.91
N GLU A 37 2.00 26.10 3.48
CA GLU A 37 1.13 27.16 4.01
C GLU A 37 -0.36 26.78 4.01
N SER A 38 -0.79 25.99 3.02
CA SER A 38 -2.15 25.45 2.91
C SER A 38 -2.45 24.25 3.84
N GLY A 39 -1.52 23.88 4.73
CA GLY A 39 -1.69 22.77 5.68
C GLY A 39 -1.52 21.36 5.10
N LEU A 40 -1.25 21.25 3.78
CA LEU A 40 -1.07 19.98 3.07
C LEU A 40 0.39 19.50 3.09
N PRO A 41 0.65 18.18 3.21
CA PRO A 41 2.01 17.62 3.16
C PRO A 41 2.55 17.59 1.72
N ARG A 42 2.92 18.75 1.18
CA ARG A 42 3.33 18.95 -0.23
C ARG A 42 4.40 17.95 -0.68
N ARG A 43 5.40 17.69 0.16
CA ARG A 43 6.49 16.75 -0.15
C ARG A 43 6.00 15.32 -0.31
N ALA A 44 5.11 14.86 0.58
CA ALA A 44 4.51 13.53 0.47
C ALA A 44 3.62 13.42 -0.78
N ILE A 45 2.88 14.47 -1.14
CA ILE A 45 2.07 14.51 -2.37
C ILE A 45 2.96 14.34 -3.61
N ILE A 46 4.07 15.10 -3.68
CA ILE A 46 5.02 15.03 -4.80
C ILE A 46 5.62 13.63 -4.91
N VAL A 47 6.08 13.05 -3.79
CA VAL A 47 6.68 11.71 -3.77
C VAL A 47 5.70 10.64 -4.24
N ILE A 48 4.47 10.63 -3.72
CA ILE A 48 3.45 9.66 -4.13
C ILE A 48 3.05 9.88 -5.60
N GLY A 49 2.92 11.12 -6.04
CA GLY A 49 2.60 11.46 -7.43
C GLY A 49 3.68 11.00 -8.41
N ILE A 50 4.96 11.26 -8.11
CA ILE A 50 6.10 10.81 -8.93
C ILE A 50 6.16 9.29 -8.96
N ALA A 51 6.02 8.63 -7.80
CA ALA A 51 6.03 7.16 -7.74
C ALA A 51 4.88 6.56 -8.56
N GLY A 52 3.65 7.09 -8.42
CA GLY A 52 2.50 6.65 -9.20
C GLY A 52 2.66 6.89 -10.70
N GLY A 53 3.19 8.06 -11.09
CA GLY A 53 3.50 8.37 -12.48
C GLY A 53 4.59 7.47 -13.07
N PHE A 54 5.61 7.15 -12.29
CA PHE A 54 6.65 6.20 -12.68
C PHE A 54 6.07 4.80 -12.94
N PHE A 55 5.26 4.26 -12.01
CA PHE A 55 4.61 2.97 -12.22
C PHE A 55 3.66 2.98 -13.43
N ALA A 56 2.95 4.09 -13.67
CA ALA A 56 2.06 4.22 -14.82
C ALA A 56 2.78 4.17 -16.18
N VAL A 57 4.06 4.55 -16.23
CA VAL A 57 4.89 4.49 -17.44
C VAL A 57 5.70 3.19 -17.52
N ALA A 58 6.17 2.68 -16.38
CA ALA A 58 7.08 1.54 -16.30
C ALA A 58 6.39 0.16 -16.38
N SER A 59 5.07 0.08 -16.21
CA SER A 59 4.33 -1.18 -16.14
C SER A 59 3.06 -1.14 -16.98
N SER A 60 2.60 -2.31 -17.44
CA SER A 60 1.31 -2.39 -18.13
C SER A 60 0.15 -2.15 -17.16
N ILE A 61 -0.98 -1.65 -17.66
CA ILE A 61 -2.18 -1.44 -16.84
C ILE A 61 -2.63 -2.76 -16.20
N GLU A 62 -2.52 -3.88 -16.92
CA GLU A 62 -2.86 -5.22 -16.39
C GLU A 62 -1.96 -5.61 -15.21
N GLN A 63 -0.64 -5.38 -15.30
CA GLN A 63 0.30 -5.63 -14.20
C GLN A 63 0.00 -4.78 -12.98
N ILE A 64 -0.26 -3.47 -13.17
CA ILE A 64 -0.56 -2.53 -12.07
C ILE A 64 -1.87 -2.93 -11.39
N VAL A 65 -2.92 -3.23 -12.16
CA VAL A 65 -4.23 -3.61 -11.63
C VAL A 65 -4.15 -4.95 -10.89
N SER A 66 -3.42 -5.91 -11.43
CA SER A 66 -3.18 -7.21 -10.80
C SER A 66 -2.44 -7.07 -9.45
N PHE A 67 -1.33 -6.34 -9.45
CA PHE A 67 -0.56 -6.06 -8.23
C PHE A 67 -1.41 -5.33 -7.17
N ALA A 68 -2.16 -4.30 -7.59
CA ALA A 68 -3.04 -3.56 -6.69
C ALA A 68 -4.12 -4.46 -6.09
N SER A 69 -4.72 -5.36 -6.87
CA SER A 69 -5.77 -6.28 -6.41
C SER A 69 -5.24 -7.26 -5.37
N LEU A 70 -4.09 -7.89 -5.63
CA LEU A 70 -3.44 -8.78 -4.66
C LEU A 70 -3.06 -8.03 -3.38
N THR A 71 -2.58 -6.80 -3.51
CA THR A 71 -2.25 -5.93 -2.36
C THR A 71 -3.50 -5.60 -1.54
N PHE A 72 -4.62 -5.26 -2.17
CA PHE A 72 -5.87 -4.97 -1.45
C PHE A 72 -6.44 -6.20 -0.74
N LEU A 73 -6.44 -7.36 -1.40
CA LEU A 73 -6.85 -8.63 -0.78
C LEU A 73 -6.01 -8.94 0.46
N PHE A 74 -4.69 -8.79 0.34
CA PHE A 74 -3.76 -8.97 1.46
C PHE A 74 -4.01 -7.99 2.59
N VAL A 75 -4.02 -6.68 2.31
CA VAL A 75 -4.23 -5.64 3.33
C VAL A 75 -5.58 -5.80 4.02
N PHE A 76 -6.66 -6.04 3.28
CA PHE A 76 -7.98 -6.24 3.89
C PHE A 76 -8.05 -7.54 4.70
N SER A 77 -7.42 -8.63 4.25
CA SER A 77 -7.34 -9.85 5.04
C SER A 77 -6.62 -9.61 6.38
N VAL A 78 -5.48 -8.90 6.36
CA VAL A 78 -4.70 -8.56 7.56
C VAL A 78 -5.46 -7.62 8.48
N VAL A 79 -6.07 -6.55 7.95
CA VAL A 79 -6.84 -5.58 8.76
C VAL A 79 -8.04 -6.26 9.43
N ASN A 80 -8.77 -7.11 8.71
CA ASN A 80 -9.88 -7.87 9.30
C ASN A 80 -9.39 -8.84 10.38
N PHE A 81 -8.26 -9.52 10.16
CA PHE A 81 -7.66 -10.40 11.16
C PHE A 81 -7.26 -9.63 12.44
N LEU A 82 -6.59 -8.48 12.28
CA LEU A 82 -6.19 -7.64 13.40
C LEU A 82 -7.41 -7.12 14.17
N PHE A 83 -8.46 -6.70 13.47
CA PHE A 83 -9.71 -6.28 14.09
C PHE A 83 -10.40 -7.43 14.85
N ALA A 84 -10.39 -8.64 14.29
CA ALA A 84 -10.92 -9.83 14.95
C ALA A 84 -10.15 -10.16 16.25
N ARG A 85 -8.85 -9.86 16.29
CA ARG A 85 -8.02 -10.05 17.48
C ARG A 85 -8.24 -8.98 18.55
N SER A 86 -8.51 -7.73 18.15
CA SER A 86 -8.68 -6.61 19.08
C SER A 86 -10.11 -6.45 19.60
N THR A 87 -11.11 -6.97 18.89
CA THR A 87 -12.52 -6.80 19.29
C THR A 87 -12.95 -7.79 20.38
N THR A 88 -13.70 -7.29 21.36
CA THR A 88 -14.27 -8.09 22.46
C THR A 88 -15.66 -8.64 22.14
N LYS A 89 -16.33 -8.10 21.11
CA LYS A 89 -17.69 -8.50 20.72
C LYS A 89 -17.66 -9.79 19.90
N LEU A 90 -18.27 -10.86 20.41
CA LEU A 90 -18.25 -12.18 19.76
C LEU A 90 -18.76 -12.18 18.32
N ARG A 91 -19.87 -11.48 18.04
CA ARG A 91 -20.43 -11.37 16.67
C ARG A 91 -19.46 -10.66 15.72
N SER A 92 -18.92 -9.51 16.12
CA SER A 92 -17.94 -8.77 15.31
C SER A 92 -16.66 -9.58 15.10
N LYS A 93 -16.22 -10.34 16.11
CA LYS A 93 -15.07 -11.23 16.03
C LYS A 93 -15.28 -12.34 14.99
N ALA A 94 -16.43 -13.01 15.04
CA ALA A 94 -16.77 -14.06 14.08
C ALA A 94 -16.81 -13.52 12.64
N VAL A 95 -17.50 -12.38 12.42
CA VAL A 95 -17.58 -11.74 11.10
C VAL A 95 -16.20 -11.34 10.58
N ALA A 96 -15.35 -10.80 11.44
CA ALA A 96 -14.01 -10.36 11.05
C ALA A 96 -13.07 -11.54 10.72
N TYR A 97 -13.14 -12.65 11.47
CA TYR A 97 -12.39 -13.86 11.13
C TYR A 97 -12.87 -14.50 9.83
N THR A 98 -14.19 -14.61 9.63
CA THR A 98 -14.72 -15.18 8.39
C THR A 98 -14.38 -14.30 7.19
N ALA A 99 -14.49 -12.97 7.32
CA ALA A 99 -14.07 -12.04 6.27
C ALA A 99 -12.58 -12.17 5.95
N SER A 100 -11.72 -12.22 6.97
CA SER A 100 -10.28 -12.39 6.80
C SER A 100 -9.93 -13.71 6.11
N ALA A 101 -10.58 -14.82 6.53
CA ALA A 101 -10.39 -16.14 5.93
C ALA A 101 -10.86 -16.18 4.47
N LEU A 102 -12.02 -15.60 4.15
CA LEU A 102 -12.53 -15.52 2.78
C LEU A 102 -11.61 -14.70 1.88
N LEU A 103 -11.10 -13.57 2.37
CA LEU A 103 -10.15 -12.74 1.63
C LEU A 103 -8.81 -13.43 1.44
N LEU A 104 -8.35 -14.21 2.41
CA LEU A 104 -7.13 -15.01 2.29
C LEU A 104 -7.31 -16.14 1.27
N CYS A 105 -8.45 -16.85 1.30
CA CYS A 105 -8.78 -17.84 0.29
C CYS A 105 -8.85 -17.22 -1.11
N ALA A 106 -9.49 -16.05 -1.25
CA ALA A 106 -9.54 -15.32 -2.51
C ALA A 106 -8.14 -14.90 -2.99
N LEU A 107 -7.27 -14.45 -2.08
CA LEU A 107 -5.87 -14.12 -2.39
C LEU A 107 -5.12 -15.34 -2.92
N LEU A 108 -5.24 -16.50 -2.26
CA LEU A 108 -4.58 -17.73 -2.68
C LEU A 108 -5.11 -18.21 -4.03
N THR A 109 -6.43 -18.24 -4.23
CA THR A 109 -7.03 -18.65 -5.51
C THR A 109 -6.66 -17.70 -6.65
N ALA A 110 -6.66 -16.38 -6.41
CA ALA A 110 -6.23 -15.40 -7.41
C ALA A 110 -4.74 -15.58 -7.74
N SER A 111 -3.90 -15.79 -6.73
CA SER A 111 -2.47 -16.00 -6.90
C SER A 111 -2.15 -17.27 -7.70
N THR A 112 -2.82 -18.39 -7.39
CA THR A 112 -2.63 -19.65 -8.13
C THR A 112 -3.17 -19.56 -9.55
N TRP A 113 -4.32 -18.91 -9.75
CA TRP A 113 -4.87 -18.70 -11.09
C TRP A 113 -3.94 -17.82 -11.94
N MET A 114 -3.40 -16.73 -11.38
CA MET A 114 -2.43 -15.89 -12.07
C MET A 114 -1.13 -16.64 -12.38
N TYR A 115 -0.63 -17.44 -11.45
CA TYR A 115 0.58 -18.24 -11.68
C TYR A 115 0.41 -19.22 -12.85
N LEU A 116 -0.75 -19.86 -12.97
CA LEU A 116 -1.01 -20.87 -14.01
C LEU A 116 -1.31 -20.27 -15.39
N TYR A 117 -2.01 -19.13 -15.45
CA TYR A 117 -2.50 -18.57 -16.73
C TYR A 117 -1.79 -17.29 -17.17
N ARG A 118 -1.10 -16.59 -16.26
CA ARG A 118 -0.51 -15.25 -16.47
C ARG A 118 0.81 -15.12 -15.70
N ALA A 119 1.70 -16.09 -15.86
CA ALA A 119 2.95 -16.18 -15.09
C ALA A 119 3.80 -14.90 -15.18
N GLU A 120 3.89 -14.27 -16.36
CA GLU A 120 4.62 -13.01 -16.56
C GLU A 120 4.08 -11.85 -15.70
N GLU A 121 2.76 -11.70 -15.60
CA GLU A 121 2.12 -10.69 -14.75
C GLU A 121 2.30 -11.01 -13.25
N PHE A 122 2.29 -12.29 -12.91
CA PHE A 122 2.51 -12.74 -11.54
C PHE A 122 3.95 -12.48 -11.08
N HIS A 123 4.94 -12.79 -11.91
CA HIS A 123 6.36 -12.53 -11.62
C HIS A 123 6.65 -11.03 -11.47
N THR A 124 6.07 -10.19 -12.34
CA THR A 124 6.21 -8.74 -12.22
C THR A 124 5.53 -8.19 -10.97
N ALA A 125 4.34 -8.66 -10.61
CA ALA A 125 3.67 -8.27 -9.36
C ALA A 125 4.49 -8.66 -8.11
N ILE A 126 5.05 -9.88 -8.08
CA ILE A 126 5.96 -10.31 -7.01
C ILE A 126 7.24 -9.47 -7.01
N GLY A 127 7.82 -9.18 -8.18
CA GLY A 127 9.00 -8.35 -8.31
C GLY A 127 8.80 -6.95 -7.72
N ILE A 128 7.66 -6.31 -8.04
CA ILE A 128 7.27 -5.02 -7.46
C ILE A 128 7.10 -5.15 -5.94
N ALA A 129 6.43 -6.19 -5.45
CA ALA A 129 6.25 -6.43 -4.01
C ALA A 129 7.60 -6.56 -3.28
N ILE A 130 8.50 -7.39 -3.79
CA ILE A 130 9.85 -7.60 -3.24
C ILE A 130 10.63 -6.30 -3.25
N LEU A 131 10.63 -5.56 -4.37
CA LEU A 131 11.31 -4.27 -4.49
C LEU A 131 10.80 -3.27 -3.46
N LEU A 132 9.50 -3.20 -3.23
CA LEU A 132 8.92 -2.30 -2.23
C LEU A 132 9.26 -2.72 -0.79
N VAL A 133 9.31 -4.02 -0.51
CA VAL A 133 9.74 -4.54 0.79
C VAL A 133 11.23 -4.24 1.02
N LEU A 134 12.08 -4.46 0.01
CA LEU A 134 13.50 -4.13 0.08
C LEU A 134 13.72 -2.63 0.23
N ALA A 135 12.99 -1.81 -0.53
CA ALA A 135 13.01 -0.36 -0.39
C ALA A 135 12.63 0.04 1.04
N ARG A 136 11.57 -0.54 1.61
CA ARG A 136 11.15 -0.29 3.00
C ARG A 136 12.25 -0.68 4.00
N ILE A 137 12.88 -1.84 3.82
CA ILE A 137 13.96 -2.32 4.68
C ILE A 137 15.16 -1.37 4.60
N TRP A 138 15.64 -1.09 3.39
CA TRP A 138 16.76 -0.18 3.14
C TRP A 138 16.51 1.18 3.79
N PHE A 139 15.28 1.66 3.71
CA PHE A 139 14.88 2.93 4.28
C PHE A 139 14.88 2.96 5.81
N ILE A 140 14.43 1.88 6.46
CA ILE A 140 14.50 1.74 7.92
C ILE A 140 15.97 1.71 8.39
N PHE A 141 16.85 1.04 7.64
CA PHE A 141 18.27 0.99 7.96
C PHE A 141 18.99 2.32 7.67
N GLY A 142 18.64 3.02 6.58
CA GLY A 142 19.18 4.34 6.25
C GLY A 142 18.78 5.42 7.25
N ALA A 143 17.54 5.39 7.76
CA ALA A 143 17.04 6.36 8.74
C ALA A 143 17.76 6.31 10.11
N LYS A 144 18.50 5.22 10.43
CA LYS A 144 19.34 5.17 11.65
C LYS A 144 20.62 5.99 11.55
N THR A 145 21.00 6.48 10.37
CA THR A 145 22.26 7.23 10.16
C THR A 145 22.11 8.75 10.28
N GLU A 146 20.89 9.27 10.35
CA GLU A 146 20.66 10.69 10.62
C GLU A 146 20.54 10.91 12.14
N THR A 147 21.68 10.96 12.82
CA THR A 147 21.77 11.58 14.15
C THR A 147 21.48 13.08 14.03
N PRO A 148 20.60 13.66 14.86
CA PRO A 148 20.36 15.08 14.84
C PRO A 148 21.61 15.81 15.36
N ASN A 149 22.14 16.75 14.57
CA ASN A 149 22.92 17.87 15.07
C ASN A 149 21.96 18.92 15.66
#